data_AF-A0A640KAN8-F1
#
_entry.id   AF-A0A640KAN8-F1
#
_cell.length_a   1.000
_cell.length_b   1.000
_cell.length_c   1.000
_cell.angle_alpha   90.00
_cell.angle_beta   90.00
_cell.angle_gamma   90.00
#
_symmetry.space_group_name_H-M   'P 1'
#
loop_
_entity.id
_entity.type
_entity.pdbx_description
1 polymer ?
#
loop_
_entity_poly.entity_id
_entity_poly.type
_entity_poly.pdbx_seq_one_letter_code
_entity_poly.pdbx_strand_id
1 'polypeptide(L)'
;MSDVNLPVEWETVCNTADTEIIRECIDSVFRRLLANMLLEFENPKFRQVKKDNKVLNRLTQSLPSGFIEFLFSSIGFVKHDDVFIFEGSLETLKHGDAVLTYIEDSLGRKKLHAVESQLHCLRKLAATKAKNNPTPTETAPVTSRLQRAQNTFQEGDAKHHTQPKGTEMDLTEEQAIKEVVRNTLLKTGRVRNSFFEARDFTVRTMNNGRVYACTEKCPVDCVEAHWHFLTGRNILYAHLAHLSADGARLLHLGPEHGYQYNSLPGSTNFGKMTHCNEKLMDENGRLLYIKHDDTPVKVCIYCGRPFAELLL
;
A
#
# COMPACT_ATOMS: atom_id res chain seq x y z
N MET A 1 -15.64 -7.34 -16.52
CA MET A 1 -15.85 -7.53 -15.08
C MET A 1 -16.33 -8.95 -14.91
N SER A 2 -15.49 -9.83 -14.38
CA SER A 2 -15.87 -11.22 -14.12
C SER A 2 -16.93 -11.22 -13.02
N ASP A 3 -18.04 -11.95 -13.20
CA ASP A 3 -19.10 -12.05 -12.20
C ASP A 3 -18.55 -12.70 -10.92
N VAL A 4 -18.20 -11.87 -9.95
CA VAL A 4 -17.85 -12.31 -8.60
C VAL A 4 -19.14 -12.74 -7.92
N ASN A 5 -19.42 -14.04 -7.93
CA ASN A 5 -20.55 -14.62 -7.22
C ASN A 5 -20.23 -14.69 -5.73
N LEU A 6 -20.75 -13.73 -4.97
CA LEU A 6 -20.66 -13.75 -3.52
C LEU A 6 -21.61 -14.81 -2.93
N PRO A 7 -21.24 -15.42 -1.80
CA PRO A 7 -22.06 -16.42 -1.13
C PRO A 7 -23.37 -15.82 -0.62
N VAL A 8 -24.44 -16.62 -0.52
CA VAL A 8 -25.77 -16.17 -0.05
C VAL A 8 -25.69 -15.56 1.36
N GLU A 9 -24.74 -16.03 2.16
CA GLU A 9 -24.44 -15.51 3.48
C GLU A 9 -23.92 -14.06 3.45
N TRP A 10 -23.39 -13.56 2.33
CA TRP A 10 -22.84 -12.20 2.20
C TRP A 10 -23.84 -11.11 2.54
N GLU A 11 -25.08 -11.20 2.04
CA GLU A 11 -26.12 -10.22 2.35
C GLU A 11 -26.49 -10.26 3.84
N THR A 12 -26.53 -11.46 4.41
CA THR A 12 -26.80 -11.66 5.84
C THR A 12 -25.66 -11.09 6.70
N VAL A 13 -24.40 -11.33 6.32
CA VAL A 13 -23.19 -10.80 6.98
C VAL A 13 -23.19 -9.27 6.93
N CYS A 14 -23.48 -8.69 5.75
CA CYS A 14 -23.61 -7.25 5.59
C CYS A 14 -24.70 -6.60 6.45
N ASN A 15 -25.75 -7.36 6.80
CA ASN A 15 -26.89 -6.86 7.56
C ASN A 15 -26.78 -7.11 9.07
N THR A 16 -25.91 -8.04 9.51
CA THR A 16 -25.84 -8.50 10.91
C THR A 16 -24.46 -8.28 11.55
N ALA A 17 -23.38 -8.26 10.77
CA ALA A 17 -22.04 -8.00 11.27
C ALA A 17 -21.68 -6.53 11.12
N ASP A 18 -20.90 -6.00 12.07
CA ASP A 18 -20.33 -4.67 11.94
C ASP A 18 -19.38 -4.65 10.73
N THR A 19 -19.68 -3.75 9.79
CA THR A 19 -18.86 -3.53 8.59
C THR A 19 -17.38 -3.28 8.89
N GLU A 20 -17.07 -2.72 10.07
CA GLU A 20 -15.69 -2.52 10.50
C GLU A 20 -15.01 -3.83 10.93
N ILE A 21 -15.75 -4.81 11.47
CA ILE A 21 -15.23 -6.16 11.77
C ILE A 21 -14.88 -6.91 10.48
N ILE A 22 -15.75 -6.83 9.46
CA ILE A 22 -15.49 -7.45 8.15
C ILE A 22 -14.23 -6.85 7.53
N ARG A 23 -14.11 -5.51 7.55
CA ARG A 23 -12.94 -4.80 7.06
C ARG A 23 -11.68 -5.20 7.83
N GLU A 24 -11.73 -5.19 9.17
CA GLU A 24 -10.57 -5.57 9.98
C GLU A 24 -10.11 -7.00 9.70
N CYS A 25 -11.05 -7.93 9.51
CA CYS A 25 -10.77 -9.32 9.15
C CYS A 25 -10.08 -9.43 7.78
N ILE A 26 -10.62 -8.76 6.76
CA ILE A 26 -10.05 -8.75 5.41
C ILE A 26 -8.64 -8.15 5.44
N ASP A 27 -8.47 -6.97 6.05
CA ASP A 27 -7.19 -6.25 6.09
C ASP A 27 -6.11 -6.98 6.89
N SER A 28 -6.50 -7.56 8.03
CA SER A 28 -5.54 -8.12 8.99
C SER A 28 -5.21 -9.58 8.76
N VAL A 29 -6.07 -10.31 8.03
CA VAL A 29 -5.88 -11.74 7.75
C VAL A 29 -5.72 -11.98 6.25
N PHE A 30 -6.79 -11.77 5.47
CA PHE A 30 -6.88 -12.27 4.10
C PHE A 30 -5.98 -11.51 3.12
N ARG A 31 -5.93 -10.17 3.23
CA ARG A 31 -4.99 -9.36 2.45
C ARG A 31 -3.53 -9.68 2.76
N ARG A 32 -3.21 -10.00 4.02
CA ARG A 32 -1.85 -10.42 4.41
C ARG A 32 -1.49 -11.80 3.86
N LEU A 33 -2.42 -12.75 3.90
CA LEU A 33 -2.21 -14.08 3.33
C LEU A 33 -1.98 -14.00 1.82
N LEU A 34 -2.83 -13.24 1.12
CA LEU A 34 -2.69 -12.98 -0.32
C LEU A 34 -1.33 -12.33 -0.64
N ALA A 35 -0.95 -11.28 0.10
CA ALA A 35 0.32 -10.58 -0.10
C ALA A 35 1.53 -11.49 0.11
N ASN A 36 1.54 -12.31 1.17
CA ASN A 36 2.63 -13.25 1.43
C ASN A 36 2.79 -14.27 0.28
N MET A 37 1.68 -14.77 -0.26
CA MET A 37 1.70 -15.71 -1.38
C MET A 37 2.12 -15.07 -2.71
N LEU A 38 1.82 -13.79 -2.92
CA LEU A 38 2.27 -13.04 -4.10
C LEU A 38 3.77 -12.68 -4.03
N LEU A 39 4.28 -12.39 -2.83
CA LEU A 39 5.69 -12.03 -2.61
C LEU A 39 6.62 -13.24 -2.68
N GLU A 40 6.25 -14.34 -2.03
CA GLU A 40 7.08 -15.54 -1.92
C GLU A 40 6.26 -16.81 -2.21
N PHE A 41 5.81 -16.94 -3.46
CA PHE A 41 4.92 -18.02 -3.90
C PHE A 41 5.44 -19.44 -3.61
N GLU A 42 6.75 -19.66 -3.70
CA GLU A 42 7.38 -20.96 -3.45
C GLU A 42 7.72 -21.21 -1.98
N ASN A 43 7.52 -20.25 -1.07
CA ASN A 43 7.89 -20.43 0.33
C ASN A 43 6.88 -21.35 1.06
N PRO A 44 7.32 -22.51 1.58
CA PRO A 44 6.43 -23.47 2.24
C PRO A 44 5.77 -22.92 3.51
N LYS A 45 6.35 -21.89 4.14
CA LYS A 45 5.82 -21.28 5.37
C LYS A 45 4.47 -20.58 5.16
N PHE A 46 4.24 -20.02 3.97
CA PHE A 46 3.01 -19.27 3.69
C PHE A 46 1.88 -20.13 3.15
N ARG A 47 2.17 -21.39 2.83
CA ARG A 47 1.20 -22.34 2.28
C ARG A 47 0.31 -23.00 3.33
N GLN A 48 0.52 -22.72 4.62
CA GLN A 48 -0.25 -23.35 5.70
C GLN A 48 -0.70 -22.33 6.73
N VAL A 49 -1.98 -22.41 7.13
CA VAL A 49 -2.56 -21.59 8.19
C VAL A 49 -3.28 -22.52 9.17
N LYS A 50 -2.86 -22.51 10.44
CA LYS A 50 -3.53 -23.32 11.47
C LYS A 50 -4.83 -22.68 11.92
N LYS A 51 -5.87 -23.50 12.11
CA LYS A 51 -7.20 -23.04 12.57
C LYS A 51 -7.18 -22.57 14.03
N ASP A 52 -6.29 -23.11 14.85
CA ASP A 52 -6.10 -22.72 16.25
C ASP A 52 -5.37 -21.39 16.45
N ASN A 53 -4.99 -20.71 15.35
CA ASN A 53 -4.28 -19.46 15.41
C ASN A 53 -5.10 -18.41 16.18
N LYS A 54 -4.54 -17.91 17.29
CA LYS A 54 -5.20 -16.94 18.18
C LYS A 54 -5.62 -15.65 17.46
N VAL A 55 -4.83 -15.20 16.49
CA VAL A 55 -5.13 -13.97 15.73
C VAL A 55 -6.27 -14.22 14.76
N LEU A 56 -6.28 -15.36 14.07
CA LEU A 56 -7.37 -15.78 13.20
C LEU A 56 -8.67 -15.86 13.99
N ASN A 57 -8.69 -16.68 15.05
CA ASN A 57 -9.88 -16.88 15.88
C ASN A 57 -10.43 -15.58 16.45
N ARG A 58 -9.57 -14.68 16.95
CA ARG A 58 -10.01 -13.38 17.48
C ARG A 58 -10.71 -12.51 16.42
N LEU A 59 -10.21 -12.52 15.19
CA LEU A 59 -10.70 -11.65 14.11
C LEU A 59 -11.87 -12.28 13.34
N THR A 60 -12.06 -13.59 13.46
CA THR A 60 -13.11 -14.33 12.74
C THR A 60 -14.23 -14.83 13.64
N GLN A 61 -14.12 -14.79 14.98
CA GLN A 61 -15.12 -15.33 15.91
C GLN A 61 -16.55 -14.81 15.72
N SER A 62 -16.68 -13.57 15.26
CA SER A 62 -17.96 -12.87 15.06
C SER A 62 -18.49 -12.98 13.63
N LEU A 63 -17.78 -13.68 12.74
CA LEU A 63 -18.16 -13.87 11.35
C LEU A 63 -18.65 -15.31 11.13
N PRO A 64 -19.63 -15.53 10.24
CA PRO A 64 -20.09 -16.86 9.88
C PRO A 64 -18.97 -17.74 9.32
N SER A 65 -18.91 -19.01 9.74
CA SER A 65 -17.91 -19.97 9.27
C SER A 65 -17.91 -20.14 7.76
N GLY A 66 -19.09 -20.15 7.13
CA GLY A 66 -19.22 -20.24 5.67
C GLY A 66 -18.58 -19.04 4.94
N PHE A 67 -18.68 -17.83 5.51
CA PHE A 67 -18.04 -16.65 4.94
C PHE A 67 -16.51 -16.70 5.07
N ILE A 68 -16.00 -17.19 6.21
CA ILE A 68 -14.56 -17.37 6.42
C ILE A 68 -14.00 -18.42 5.45
N GLU A 69 -14.71 -19.55 5.28
CA GLU A 69 -14.34 -20.59 4.33
C GLU A 69 -14.36 -20.09 2.89
N PHE A 70 -15.37 -19.28 2.52
CA PHE A 70 -15.40 -18.60 1.24
C PHE A 70 -14.14 -17.75 1.02
N LEU A 71 -13.78 -16.88 1.96
CA LEU A 71 -12.60 -16.02 1.84
C LEU A 71 -11.29 -16.81 1.67
N PHE A 72 -11.12 -17.92 2.40
CA PHE A 72 -9.98 -18.81 2.20
C PHE A 72 -9.99 -19.44 0.80
N SER A 73 -11.14 -19.96 0.37
CA SER A 73 -11.29 -20.60 -0.94
C SER A 73 -11.06 -19.63 -2.10
N SER A 74 -11.48 -18.37 -1.97
CA SER A 74 -11.28 -17.33 -3.00
C SER A 74 -9.80 -17.07 -3.28
N ILE A 75 -8.94 -17.22 -2.26
CA ILE A 75 -7.49 -17.03 -2.38
C ILE A 75 -6.80 -18.35 -2.80
N GLY A 76 -7.48 -19.50 -2.78
CA GLY A 76 -6.93 -20.80 -3.15
C GLY A 76 -6.46 -21.66 -1.96
N PHE A 77 -6.96 -21.38 -0.76
CA PHE A 77 -6.76 -22.25 0.41
C PHE A 77 -7.90 -23.26 0.56
N VAL A 78 -7.54 -24.51 0.83
CA VAL A 78 -8.46 -25.63 1.05
C VAL A 78 -8.47 -26.01 2.53
N LYS A 79 -9.66 -26.28 3.06
CA LYS A 79 -9.87 -26.68 4.46
C LYS A 79 -9.52 -28.16 4.64
N HIS A 80 -8.55 -28.43 5.50
CA HIS A 80 -8.23 -29.75 6.06
C HIS A 80 -8.63 -29.80 7.55
N ASP A 81 -8.41 -30.90 8.26
CA ASP A 81 -8.90 -31.09 9.64
C ASP A 81 -8.52 -29.93 10.59
N ASP A 82 -7.22 -29.66 10.77
CA ASP A 82 -6.73 -28.62 11.70
C ASP A 82 -6.07 -27.41 11.02
N VAL A 83 -5.95 -27.46 9.69
CA VAL A 83 -5.21 -26.47 8.91
C VAL A 83 -5.93 -26.09 7.62
N PHE A 84 -5.64 -24.89 7.12
CA PHE A 84 -5.90 -24.50 5.74
C PHE A 84 -4.59 -24.62 4.95
N ILE A 85 -4.63 -25.30 3.81
CA ILE A 85 -3.46 -25.52 2.95
C ILE A 85 -3.70 -24.80 1.63
N PHE A 86 -2.70 -24.05 1.17
CA PHE A 86 -2.73 -23.42 -0.14
C PHE A 86 -2.49 -24.47 -1.23
N GLU A 87 -3.50 -24.68 -2.08
CA GLU A 87 -3.47 -25.59 -3.23
C GLU A 87 -3.70 -24.83 -4.55
N GLY A 88 -3.80 -23.50 -4.48
CA GLY A 88 -4.05 -22.64 -5.62
C GLY A 88 -2.84 -22.43 -6.54
N SER A 89 -3.11 -21.76 -7.65
CA SER A 89 -2.14 -21.20 -8.60
C SER A 89 -2.07 -19.67 -8.51
N LEU A 90 -1.16 -19.07 -9.29
CA LEU A 90 -1.09 -17.61 -9.44
C LEU A 90 -2.39 -17.01 -10.00
N GLU A 91 -3.13 -17.76 -10.83
CA GLU A 91 -4.43 -17.34 -11.37
C GLU A 91 -5.49 -17.24 -10.27
N THR A 92 -5.54 -18.19 -9.35
CA THR A 92 -6.44 -18.13 -8.17
C THR A 92 -6.08 -16.98 -7.23
N LEU A 93 -4.80 -16.61 -7.09
CA LEU A 93 -4.43 -15.43 -6.31
C LEU A 93 -4.95 -14.14 -6.95
N LYS A 94 -4.86 -14.00 -8.28
CA LYS A 94 -5.46 -12.86 -9.00
C LYS A 94 -6.98 -12.82 -8.85
N HIS A 95 -7.63 -13.98 -8.90
CA HIS A 95 -9.07 -14.07 -8.64
C HIS A 95 -9.40 -13.65 -7.19
N GLY A 96 -8.67 -14.16 -6.21
CA GLY A 96 -8.82 -13.80 -4.81
C GLY A 96 -8.63 -12.31 -4.55
N ASP A 97 -7.64 -11.70 -5.19
CA ASP A 97 -7.43 -10.25 -5.15
C ASP A 97 -8.68 -9.49 -5.63
N ALA A 98 -9.22 -9.88 -6.79
CA ALA A 98 -10.44 -9.27 -7.34
C ALA A 98 -11.66 -9.46 -6.42
N VAL A 99 -11.80 -10.63 -5.79
CA VAL A 99 -12.90 -10.90 -4.84
C VAL A 99 -12.78 -10.02 -3.60
N LEU A 100 -11.59 -9.91 -3.01
CA LEU A 100 -11.37 -9.06 -1.83
C LEU A 100 -11.59 -7.58 -2.15
N THR A 101 -11.11 -7.11 -3.31
CA THR A 101 -11.32 -5.72 -3.77
C THR A 101 -12.80 -5.44 -3.97
N TYR A 102 -13.53 -6.37 -4.58
CA TYR A 102 -14.99 -6.23 -4.76
C TYR A 102 -15.73 -6.09 -3.42
N ILE A 103 -15.34 -6.88 -2.42
CA ILE A 103 -15.92 -6.82 -1.09
C ILE A 103 -15.62 -5.47 -0.42
N GLU A 104 -14.36 -5.02 -0.47
CA GLU A 104 -13.93 -3.73 0.10
C GLU A 104 -14.66 -2.55 -0.55
N ASP A 105 -14.78 -2.55 -1.89
CA ASP A 105 -15.54 -1.55 -2.65
C ASP A 105 -17.02 -1.54 -2.26
N SER A 106 -17.61 -2.73 -2.07
CA SER A 106 -19.00 -2.87 -1.65
C SER A 106 -19.23 -2.26 -0.25
N LEU A 107 -18.29 -2.47 0.67
CA LEU A 107 -18.30 -1.86 2.00
C LEU A 107 -18.05 -0.34 1.95
N GLY A 108 -17.14 0.10 1.08
CA GLY A 108 -16.81 1.51 0.87
C GLY A 108 -17.98 2.31 0.30
N ARG A 109 -18.65 1.79 -0.74
CA ARG A 109 -19.84 2.41 -1.36
C ARG A 109 -21.00 2.56 -0.37
N LYS A 110 -21.23 1.56 0.50
CA LYS A 110 -22.26 1.65 1.55
C LYS A 110 -21.95 2.74 2.57
N LYS A 111 -20.68 2.91 2.97
CA LYS A 111 -20.24 3.98 3.87
C LYS A 111 -20.39 5.35 3.22
N LEU A 112 -20.02 5.48 1.94
CA LEU A 112 -20.17 6.72 1.17
C LEU A 112 -21.65 7.14 1.08
N HIS A 113 -22.54 6.21 0.73
CA HIS A 113 -23.98 6.47 0.63
C HIS A 113 -24.61 6.87 1.98
N ALA A 114 -24.15 6.27 3.09
CA ALA A 114 -24.59 6.66 4.43
C ALA A 114 -24.14 8.08 4.79
N VAL A 115 -22.89 8.45 4.47
CA VAL A 115 -22.36 9.79 4.69
C VAL A 115 -23.06 10.82 3.78
N GLU A 116 -23.29 10.51 2.52
CA GLU A 116 -24.02 11.38 1.58
C GLU A 116 -25.46 11.62 2.03
N SER A 117 -26.15 10.58 2.51
CA SER A 117 -27.50 10.69 3.08
C SER A 117 -27.53 11.60 4.31
N GLN A 118 -26.55 11.45 5.20
CA GLN A 118 -26.40 12.29 6.39
C GLN A 118 -26.06 13.74 6.01
N LEU A 119 -25.20 13.94 5.02
CA LEU A 119 -24.80 15.24 4.52
C LEU A 119 -25.96 15.94 3.78
N HIS A 120 -26.80 15.20 3.08
CA HIS A 120 -28.04 15.70 2.49
C HIS A 120 -29.04 16.15 3.57
N CYS A 121 -29.19 15.39 4.66
CA CYS A 121 -29.98 15.82 5.83
C CYS A 121 -29.43 17.10 6.47
N LEU A 122 -28.11 17.19 6.66
CA LEU A 122 -27.45 18.39 7.19
C LEU A 122 -27.61 19.61 6.26
N ARG A 123 -27.52 19.42 4.94
CA ARG A 123 -27.78 20.48 3.94
C ARG A 123 -29.23 20.96 4.00
N LYS A 124 -30.21 20.06 4.16
CA LYS A 124 -31.61 20.44 4.39
C LYS A 124 -31.78 21.26 5.66
N LEU A 125 -31.13 20.87 6.76
CA LEU A 125 -31.15 21.62 8.02
C LEU A 125 -30.50 23.00 7.89
N ALA A 126 -29.35 23.09 7.21
CA ALA A 126 -28.65 24.34 6.95
C ALA A 126 -29.46 25.28 6.03
N ALA A 127 -30.10 24.76 4.98
CA ALA A 127 -30.98 25.53 4.10
C ALA A 127 -32.22 26.06 4.84
N THR A 128 -32.74 25.27 5.79
CA THR A 128 -33.84 25.70 6.66
C THR A 128 -33.39 26.82 7.61
N LYS A 129 -32.15 26.75 8.12
CA LYS A 129 -31.56 27.78 8.98
C LYS A 129 -31.22 29.07 8.22
N ALA A 130 -30.76 28.96 6.97
CA ALA A 130 -30.47 30.10 6.09
C ALA A 130 -31.74 30.84 5.63
N LYS A 131 -32.86 30.14 5.42
CA LYS A 131 -34.16 30.79 5.17
C LYS A 131 -34.63 31.67 6.34
N ASN A 132 -34.15 31.41 7.56
CA ASN A 132 -34.56 32.14 8.75
C ASN A 132 -33.65 33.33 9.10
N ASN A 133 -32.57 33.59 8.35
CA ASN A 133 -31.70 34.76 8.55
C ASN A 133 -30.98 35.14 7.24
N PRO A 134 -31.42 36.18 6.51
CA PRO A 134 -30.71 36.67 5.34
C PRO A 134 -29.76 37.81 5.70
N THR A 135 -28.47 37.66 5.41
CA THR A 135 -27.56 38.81 5.21
C THR A 135 -26.46 38.42 4.22
N PRO A 136 -26.15 39.25 3.20
CA PRO A 136 -25.21 38.91 2.15
C PRO A 136 -23.84 39.57 2.34
N THR A 137 -22.76 38.90 1.96
CA THR A 137 -21.56 39.59 1.48
C THR A 137 -20.84 38.76 0.42
N GLU A 138 -20.66 39.38 -0.73
CA GLU A 138 -19.92 38.94 -1.91
C GLU A 138 -18.41 38.83 -1.64
N THR A 139 -17.71 37.94 -2.34
CA THR A 139 -16.62 38.34 -3.25
C THR A 139 -16.18 37.17 -4.13
N ALA A 140 -15.85 37.54 -5.37
CA ALA A 140 -15.63 36.72 -6.55
C ALA A 140 -14.17 36.20 -6.67
N PRO A 141 -13.87 35.32 -7.66
CA PRO A 141 -12.68 34.47 -7.73
C PRO A 141 -11.54 35.09 -8.56
N VAL A 142 -10.29 34.67 -8.29
CA VAL A 142 -9.11 35.05 -9.08
C VAL A 142 -8.52 33.86 -9.82
N THR A 143 -8.17 34.16 -11.06
CA THR A 143 -7.77 33.41 -12.25
C THR A 143 -6.37 32.77 -12.27
N SER A 144 -6.29 31.58 -12.90
CA SER A 144 -5.38 31.06 -13.96
C SER A 144 -3.89 31.45 -14.09
N ARG A 145 -3.03 30.43 -14.36
CA ARG A 145 -2.10 30.26 -15.54
C ARG A 145 -0.85 29.45 -15.18
N LEU A 146 -0.58 28.34 -15.88
CA LEU A 146 0.54 28.20 -16.84
C LEU A 146 0.62 26.76 -17.39
N GLN A 147 0.42 26.65 -18.71
CA GLN A 147 0.85 25.53 -19.53
C GLN A 147 2.24 25.81 -20.12
N ARG A 148 2.93 24.72 -20.46
CA ARG A 148 3.72 24.49 -21.69
C ARG A 148 5.25 24.54 -21.57
N ALA A 149 5.87 23.34 -21.60
CA ALA A 149 6.99 23.02 -22.49
C ALA A 149 7.09 21.49 -22.67
N GLN A 150 6.96 21.05 -23.92
CA GLN A 150 7.13 19.67 -24.41
C GLN A 150 8.60 19.45 -24.81
N ASN A 151 9.11 18.21 -24.76
CA ASN A 151 9.46 17.40 -25.95
C ASN A 151 10.44 16.23 -25.67
N THR A 152 9.94 15.02 -25.98
CA THR A 152 10.50 13.99 -26.89
C THR A 152 11.93 13.47 -26.72
N PHE A 153 12.10 12.17 -26.47
CA PHE A 153 13.13 11.32 -27.11
C PHE A 153 12.67 9.85 -27.19
N GLN A 154 13.21 9.17 -28.20
CA GLN A 154 12.70 8.00 -28.93
C GLN A 154 13.03 6.62 -28.34
N GLU A 155 12.25 5.64 -28.80
CA GLU A 155 12.38 4.18 -28.62
C GLU A 155 13.70 3.60 -29.15
N GLY A 156 14.19 2.56 -28.47
CA GLY A 156 15.22 1.64 -28.94
C GLY A 156 15.17 0.31 -28.16
N ASP A 157 14.77 -0.75 -28.85
CA ASP A 157 14.53 -2.12 -28.39
C ASP A 157 15.67 -2.79 -27.59
N ALA A 158 15.37 -3.33 -26.41
CA ALA A 158 16.04 -4.53 -25.86
C ALA A 158 15.24 -5.19 -24.71
N LYS A 159 14.39 -6.15 -25.07
CA LYS A 159 13.86 -7.30 -24.27
C LYS A 159 13.57 -7.05 -22.78
N HIS A 160 12.40 -6.44 -22.57
CA HIS A 160 11.68 -6.29 -21.31
C HIS A 160 11.40 -7.63 -20.59
N HIS A 161 11.78 -7.72 -19.32
CA HIS A 161 10.96 -8.44 -18.34
C HIS A 161 9.86 -7.48 -17.90
N THR A 162 8.74 -7.60 -18.59
CA THR A 162 7.53 -6.80 -18.42
C THR A 162 7.01 -6.91 -17.00
N GLN A 163 6.87 -5.76 -16.33
CA GLN A 163 5.93 -5.61 -15.21
C GLN A 163 4.56 -6.13 -15.65
N PRO A 164 3.77 -6.78 -14.77
CA PRO A 164 2.42 -7.19 -15.11
C PRO A 164 1.60 -5.96 -15.49
N LYS A 165 1.10 -5.92 -16.73
CA LYS A 165 0.17 -4.90 -17.25
C LYS A 165 -1.05 -4.81 -16.33
N GLY A 166 -1.10 -3.76 -15.51
CA GLY A 166 -2.14 -3.49 -14.53
C GLY A 166 -1.88 -2.25 -13.67
N THR A 167 -0.63 -1.75 -13.62
CA THR A 167 -0.22 -0.55 -12.86
C THR A 167 -0.12 0.74 -13.69
N GLU A 168 -0.44 0.72 -14.98
CA GLU A 168 -0.28 1.88 -15.87
C GLU A 168 -1.28 3.01 -15.58
N MET A 169 -2.40 2.74 -14.90
CA MET A 169 -3.37 3.77 -14.51
C MET A 169 -3.00 4.54 -13.23
N ASP A 170 -2.07 4.04 -12.41
CA ASP A 170 -1.68 4.67 -11.14
C ASP A 170 -0.72 5.87 -11.32
N LEU A 171 -0.15 6.06 -12.52
CA LEU A 171 0.82 7.11 -12.82
C LEU A 171 0.17 8.46 -13.21
N THR A 172 -1.10 8.45 -13.62
CA THR A 172 -1.77 9.66 -14.13
C THR A 172 -2.22 10.62 -13.02
N GLU A 173 -2.41 10.12 -11.79
CA GLU A 173 -2.74 10.93 -10.61
C GLU A 173 -1.50 11.37 -9.80
N GLU A 174 -0.32 10.83 -10.14
CA GLU A 174 0.95 11.04 -9.41
C GLU A 174 1.32 12.52 -9.34
N GLN A 175 1.24 13.27 -10.45
CA GLN A 175 1.83 14.60 -10.53
C GLN A 175 1.11 15.66 -9.68
N ALA A 176 -0.21 15.50 -9.46
CA ALA A 176 -1.01 16.47 -8.72
C ALA A 176 -0.72 16.44 -7.21
N ILE A 177 -0.42 15.26 -6.67
CA ILE A 177 -0.23 15.03 -5.22
C ILE A 177 1.26 14.99 -4.85
N LYS A 178 2.16 14.72 -5.81
CA LYS A 178 3.61 14.64 -5.60
C LYS A 178 4.20 15.84 -4.87
N GLU A 179 3.77 17.05 -5.21
CA GLU A 179 4.28 18.28 -4.57
C GLU A 179 3.75 18.46 -3.14
N VAL A 180 2.51 18.05 -2.88
CA VAL A 180 1.94 18.06 -1.52
C VAL A 180 2.70 17.08 -0.64
N VAL A 181 2.91 15.85 -1.13
CA VAL A 181 3.67 14.81 -0.43
C VAL A 181 5.09 15.27 -0.16
N ARG A 182 5.78 15.80 -1.17
CA ARG A 182 7.14 16.37 -1.04
C ARG A 182 7.19 17.40 0.09
N ASN A 183 6.25 18.35 0.11
CA ASN A 183 6.17 19.37 1.14
C ASN A 183 5.87 18.79 2.52
N THR A 184 5.00 17.78 2.62
CA THR A 184 4.70 17.08 3.87
C THR A 184 5.94 16.37 4.43
N LEU A 185 6.67 15.63 3.60
CA LEU A 185 7.90 14.93 4.00
C LEU A 185 9.00 15.92 4.43
N LEU A 186 9.17 17.03 3.70
CA LEU A 186 10.11 18.11 4.09
C LEU A 186 9.73 18.82 5.38
N LYS A 187 8.45 18.88 5.75
CA LYS A 187 8.00 19.50 7.02
C LYS A 187 8.01 18.52 8.18
N THR A 188 8.16 17.23 7.91
CA THR A 188 8.17 16.19 8.93
C THR A 188 9.59 16.02 9.47
N GLY A 189 9.79 16.33 10.75
CA GLY A 189 11.10 16.48 11.40
C GLY A 189 12.21 15.52 10.96
N ARG A 190 12.20 14.27 11.43
CA ARG A 190 13.29 13.32 11.12
C ARG A 190 13.33 12.89 9.65
N VAL A 191 12.16 12.85 9.00
CA VAL A 191 12.03 12.50 7.58
C VAL A 191 12.68 13.56 6.68
N ARG A 192 12.59 14.84 7.06
CA ARG A 192 13.20 15.96 6.34
C ARG A 192 14.68 15.73 6.07
N ASN A 193 15.43 15.23 7.06
CA ASN A 193 16.87 15.05 6.92
C ASN A 193 17.22 13.92 5.93
N SER A 194 16.44 12.84 5.90
CA SER A 194 16.59 11.76 4.91
C SER A 194 16.02 12.10 3.53
N PHE A 195 15.25 13.17 3.41
CA PHE A 195 14.54 13.54 2.19
C PHE A 195 15.13 14.77 1.48
N PHE A 196 15.84 15.65 2.19
CA PHE A 196 16.38 16.92 1.67
C PHE A 196 17.30 16.76 0.43
N GLU A 197 17.90 15.59 0.23
CA GLU A 197 18.74 15.26 -0.93
C GLU A 197 18.24 14.01 -1.68
N ALA A 198 16.92 13.77 -1.65
CA ALA A 198 16.31 12.66 -2.37
C ALA A 198 16.58 12.78 -3.89
N ARG A 199 17.20 11.75 -4.49
CA ARG A 199 17.48 11.72 -5.94
C ARG A 199 16.28 11.24 -6.75
N ASP A 200 15.69 10.13 -6.32
CA ASP A 200 14.66 9.41 -7.07
C ASP A 200 13.37 9.36 -6.27
N PHE A 201 12.63 10.48 -6.24
CA PHE A 201 11.36 10.58 -5.54
C PHE A 201 10.19 10.16 -6.42
N THR A 202 9.52 9.08 -6.04
CA THR A 202 8.34 8.53 -6.72
C THR A 202 7.15 8.51 -5.78
N VAL A 203 5.97 8.81 -6.31
CA VAL A 203 4.72 8.79 -5.56
C VAL A 203 3.72 7.91 -6.30
N ARG A 204 2.91 7.16 -5.56
CA ARG A 204 1.87 6.31 -6.12
C ARG A 204 0.62 6.38 -5.25
N THR A 205 -0.54 6.58 -5.87
CA THR A 205 -1.83 6.42 -5.20
C THR A 205 -2.16 4.93 -5.12
N MET A 206 -2.48 4.43 -3.92
CA MET A 206 -2.78 3.03 -3.70
C MET A 206 -4.28 2.81 -3.92
N ASN A 207 -4.71 2.61 -5.17
CA ASN A 207 -6.14 2.43 -5.49
C ASN A 207 -6.66 1.00 -5.25
N ASN A 208 -5.76 0.01 -5.15
CA ASN A 208 -6.09 -1.42 -4.99
C ASN A 208 -5.43 -2.06 -3.75
N GLY A 209 -5.09 -1.27 -2.72
CA GLY A 209 -4.50 -1.77 -1.49
C GLY A 209 -2.99 -2.07 -1.52
N ARG A 210 -2.50 -2.72 -0.45
CA ARG A 210 -1.07 -2.77 -0.04
C ARG A 210 -0.16 -3.36 -1.11
N VAL A 211 0.61 -2.49 -1.74
CA VAL A 211 1.84 -2.87 -2.44
C VAL A 211 2.99 -2.39 -1.54
N TYR A 212 3.95 -3.30 -1.34
CA TYR A 212 5.10 -3.22 -0.43
C TYR A 212 4.80 -3.19 1.08
N ALA A 213 4.93 -4.38 1.69
CA ALA A 213 5.57 -4.63 2.99
C ALA A 213 5.17 -3.80 4.22
N CYS A 214 4.12 -2.98 4.17
CA CYS A 214 3.64 -2.29 5.35
C CYS A 214 2.86 -3.28 6.21
N THR A 215 3.51 -3.74 7.27
CA THR A 215 2.90 -4.54 8.33
C THR A 215 1.97 -3.70 9.20
N GLU A 216 2.11 -2.37 9.16
CA GLU A 216 1.23 -1.44 9.87
C GLU A 216 -0.13 -1.31 9.18
N LYS A 217 -1.19 -1.04 9.96
CA LYS A 217 -2.59 -0.98 9.51
C LYS A 217 -2.89 0.30 8.71
N CYS A 218 -2.13 0.58 7.65
CA CYS A 218 -2.38 1.73 6.78
C CYS A 218 -3.73 1.61 6.04
N PRO A 219 -4.45 2.72 5.83
CA PRO A 219 -5.65 2.76 5.01
C PRO A 219 -5.41 2.27 3.58
N VAL A 220 -6.45 1.68 2.97
CA VAL A 220 -6.39 1.09 1.63
C VAL A 220 -6.08 2.13 0.55
N ASP A 221 -6.53 3.37 0.75
CA ASP A 221 -6.45 4.53 -0.16
C ASP A 221 -5.25 5.45 0.13
N CYS A 222 -4.20 4.94 0.77
CA CYS A 222 -3.03 5.75 1.10
C CYS A 222 -2.20 6.12 -0.14
N VAL A 223 -1.41 7.19 -0.01
CA VAL A 223 -0.39 7.55 -1.00
C VAL A 223 0.94 6.99 -0.55
N GLU A 224 1.58 6.19 -1.40
CA GLU A 224 2.91 5.67 -1.16
C GLU A 224 3.97 6.59 -1.76
N ALA A 225 4.93 6.96 -0.93
CA ALA A 225 6.08 7.74 -1.30
C ALA A 225 7.34 6.91 -1.11
N HIS A 226 8.17 6.85 -2.14
CA HIS A 226 9.44 6.16 -2.11
C HIS A 226 10.55 7.09 -2.59
N TRP A 227 11.69 7.04 -1.92
CA TRP A 227 12.87 7.78 -2.33
C TRP A 227 14.17 7.10 -1.96
N HIS A 228 15.22 7.49 -2.67
CA HIS A 228 16.58 7.10 -2.37
C HIS A 228 17.41 8.29 -1.93
N PHE A 229 18.28 8.04 -0.97
CA PHE A 229 19.26 8.98 -0.44
C PHE A 229 20.65 8.36 -0.52
N LEU A 230 21.53 8.93 -1.34
CA LEU A 230 22.91 8.47 -1.47
C LEU A 230 23.79 9.29 -0.54
N THR A 231 24.44 8.63 0.41
CA THR A 231 25.48 9.28 1.20
C THR A 231 26.79 9.35 0.42
N GLY A 232 27.59 10.39 0.66
CA GLY A 232 28.94 10.52 0.10
C GLY A 232 29.95 9.44 0.52
N ARG A 233 29.51 8.36 1.17
CA ARG A 233 30.32 7.20 1.59
C ARG A 233 29.98 5.91 0.81
N ASN A 234 29.37 6.03 -0.36
CA ASN A 234 28.90 4.91 -1.20
C ASN A 234 27.85 4.01 -0.52
N ILE A 235 27.03 4.60 0.36
CA ILE A 235 25.89 3.93 0.97
C ILE A 235 24.61 4.59 0.46
N LEU A 236 23.74 3.79 -0.15
CA LEU A 236 22.43 4.19 -0.63
C LEU A 236 21.38 3.77 0.39
N TYR A 237 20.56 4.69 0.85
CA TYR A 237 19.39 4.40 1.69
C TYR A 237 18.12 4.49 0.85
N ALA A 238 17.27 3.48 0.97
CA ALA A 238 15.93 3.46 0.42
C ALA A 238 14.92 3.64 1.55
N HIS A 239 13.98 4.55 1.32
CA HIS A 239 12.93 4.88 2.27
C HIS A 239 11.56 4.69 1.63
N LEU A 240 10.58 4.36 2.48
CA LEU A 240 9.18 4.25 2.13
C LEU A 240 8.35 5.02 3.15
N ALA A 241 7.35 5.75 2.69
CA ALA A 241 6.36 6.41 3.55
C ALA A 241 4.97 6.23 2.98
N HIS A 242 3.99 6.07 3.88
CA HIS A 242 2.57 6.07 3.54
C HIS A 242 1.94 7.34 4.09
N LEU A 243 1.22 8.04 3.23
CA LEU A 243 0.55 9.29 3.52
C LEU A 243 -0.96 9.14 3.34
N SER A 244 -1.71 10.10 3.87
CA SER A 244 -3.14 10.22 3.58
C SER A 244 -3.40 10.33 2.07
N ALA A 245 -4.61 10.01 1.64
CA ALA A 245 -5.04 10.09 0.23
C ALA A 245 -4.76 11.46 -0.41
N ASP A 246 -4.79 12.54 0.38
CA ASP A 246 -4.47 13.91 -0.05
C ASP A 246 -2.97 14.28 0.05
N GLY A 247 -2.12 13.37 0.52
CA GLY A 247 -0.69 13.56 0.73
C GLY A 247 -0.30 14.52 1.87
N ALA A 248 -1.27 15.03 2.63
CA ALA A 248 -1.06 16.10 3.61
C ALA A 248 -0.54 15.61 4.98
N ARG A 249 -0.69 14.32 5.28
CA ARG A 249 -0.30 13.73 6.56
C ARG A 249 0.49 12.45 6.37
N LEU A 250 1.66 12.37 7.01
CA LEU A 250 2.39 11.11 7.14
C LEU A 250 1.60 10.18 8.07
N LEU A 251 1.26 8.99 7.59
CA LEU A 251 0.55 7.97 8.37
C LEU A 251 1.52 6.92 8.91
N HIS A 252 2.54 6.58 8.13
CA HIS A 252 3.50 5.55 8.49
C HIS A 252 4.81 5.78 7.75
N LEU A 253 5.92 5.54 8.45
CA LEU A 253 7.26 5.50 7.88
C LEU A 253 7.75 4.06 7.93
N GLY A 254 7.99 3.47 6.75
CA GLY A 254 8.48 2.11 6.63
C GLY A 254 9.95 1.97 7.06
N PRO A 255 10.47 0.73 7.08
CA PRO A 255 11.89 0.48 7.34
C PRO A 255 12.80 1.25 6.39
N GLU A 256 13.90 1.76 6.92
CA GLU A 256 15.03 2.24 6.12
C GLU A 256 15.89 1.04 5.74
N HIS A 257 16.09 0.83 4.44
CA HIS A 257 17.02 -0.18 3.93
C HIS A 257 18.26 0.50 3.39
N GLY A 258 19.43 0.19 3.94
CA GLY A 258 20.69 0.67 3.40
C GLY A 258 21.42 -0.41 2.63
N TYR A 259 22.08 0.07 1.59
CA TYR A 259 22.83 -0.73 0.66
C TYR A 259 24.23 -0.16 0.56
N GLN A 260 25.23 -1.03 0.54
CA GLN A 260 26.62 -0.63 0.36
C GLN A 260 27.28 -1.43 -0.76
N TYR A 261 28.01 -0.72 -1.62
CA TYR A 261 28.86 -1.37 -2.61
C TYR A 261 30.13 -1.86 -1.93
N ASN A 262 30.38 -3.17 -1.97
CA ASN A 262 31.55 -3.76 -1.35
C ASN A 262 32.74 -3.73 -2.32
N SER A 263 33.64 -2.78 -2.09
CA SER A 263 34.87 -2.59 -2.85
C SER A 263 36.10 -3.24 -2.21
N LEU A 264 35.96 -3.99 -1.11
CA LEU A 264 37.10 -4.58 -0.38
C LEU A 264 37.55 -5.90 -1.02
N PRO A 265 38.74 -5.94 -1.66
CA PRO A 265 39.22 -7.17 -2.31
C PRO A 265 39.38 -8.31 -1.31
N GLY A 266 38.99 -9.52 -1.73
CA GLY A 266 39.09 -10.73 -0.90
C GLY A 266 37.94 -10.94 0.09
N SER A 267 36.99 -10.01 0.18
CA SER A 267 35.76 -10.21 0.97
C SER A 267 34.72 -11.07 0.23
N THR A 268 33.83 -11.71 0.99
CA THR A 268 32.81 -12.68 0.50
C THR A 268 31.90 -12.10 -0.59
N ASN A 269 31.67 -10.78 -0.58
CA ASN A 269 30.78 -10.07 -1.50
C ASN A 269 31.52 -9.02 -2.35
N PHE A 270 32.83 -9.17 -2.57
CA PHE A 270 33.61 -8.22 -3.37
C PHE A 270 32.98 -7.94 -4.75
N GLY A 271 32.89 -6.66 -5.11
CA GLY A 271 32.33 -6.20 -6.37
C GLY A 271 30.80 -6.25 -6.45
N LYS A 272 30.11 -6.47 -5.34
CA LYS A 272 28.64 -6.56 -5.29
C LYS A 272 28.04 -5.50 -4.38
N MET A 273 26.80 -5.12 -4.68
CA MET A 273 25.97 -4.36 -3.75
C MET A 273 25.45 -5.31 -2.68
N THR A 274 25.51 -4.89 -1.43
CA THR A 274 25.07 -5.66 -0.26
C THR A 274 23.96 -4.90 0.45
N HIS A 275 22.90 -5.60 0.87
CA HIS A 275 21.90 -5.04 1.77
C HIS A 275 22.48 -5.13 3.18
N CYS A 276 22.97 -4.00 3.69
CA CYS A 276 23.82 -3.95 4.89
C CYS A 276 23.06 -3.61 6.17
N ASN A 277 21.91 -2.95 6.05
CA ASN A 277 21.05 -2.66 7.20
C ASN A 277 19.58 -2.50 6.82
N GLU A 278 18.73 -2.96 7.73
CA GLU A 278 17.29 -2.70 7.75
C GLU A 278 16.95 -2.11 9.13
N LYS A 279 16.34 -0.94 9.16
CA LYS A 279 16.16 -0.17 10.39
C LYS A 279 14.78 0.46 10.44
N LEU A 280 14.03 0.22 11.50
CA LEU A 280 12.75 0.91 11.74
C LEU A 280 12.84 1.81 12.97
N MET A 281 12.33 3.02 12.84
CA MET A 281 12.19 3.98 13.93
C MET A 281 10.72 4.35 14.11
N ASP A 282 10.31 4.64 15.35
CA ASP A 282 8.97 5.18 15.61
C ASP A 282 8.91 6.70 15.35
N GLU A 283 7.74 7.29 15.55
CA GLU A 283 7.47 8.72 15.33
C GLU A 283 8.28 9.63 16.27
N ASN A 284 8.63 9.15 17.47
CA ASN A 284 9.52 9.83 18.41
C ASN A 284 11.00 9.61 18.06
N GLY A 285 11.23 8.73 17.08
CA GLY A 285 12.49 8.24 16.58
C GLY A 285 13.28 7.44 17.60
N ARG A 286 12.55 6.68 18.43
CA ARG A 286 13.09 5.51 19.09
C ARG A 286 13.36 4.44 18.04
N LEU A 287 14.51 3.79 18.14
CA LEU A 287 14.79 2.62 17.33
C LEU A 287 13.83 1.49 17.75
N LEU A 288 13.00 1.02 16.82
CA LEU A 288 12.11 -0.12 17.03
C LEU A 288 12.84 -1.43 16.79
N TYR A 289 13.56 -1.51 15.67
CA TYR A 289 14.50 -2.60 15.43
C TYR A 289 15.60 -2.18 14.46
N ILE A 290 16.70 -2.91 14.51
CA ILE A 290 17.78 -2.87 13.53
C ILE A 290 18.20 -4.29 13.21
N LYS A 291 18.42 -4.55 11.93
CA LYS A 291 18.94 -5.80 11.42
C LYS A 291 20.11 -5.49 10.50
N HIS A 292 21.15 -6.30 10.59
CA HIS A 292 22.29 -6.26 9.70
C HIS A 292 22.32 -7.55 8.91
N ASP A 293 21.96 -7.43 7.64
CA ASP A 293 22.19 -8.49 6.68
C ASP A 293 23.50 -8.17 5.94
N ASP A 294 24.18 -9.17 5.39
CA ASP A 294 25.27 -8.96 4.42
C ASP A 294 24.96 -9.82 3.20
N THR A 295 23.77 -9.57 2.65
CA THR A 295 23.23 -10.34 1.54
C THR A 295 23.47 -9.58 0.24
N PRO A 296 24.06 -10.21 -0.79
CA PRO A 296 24.25 -9.57 -2.07
C PRO A 296 22.91 -9.36 -2.76
N VAL A 297 22.68 -8.14 -3.22
CA VAL A 297 21.43 -7.72 -3.89
C VAL A 297 21.76 -6.96 -5.16
N LYS A 298 20.83 -6.98 -6.14
CA LYS A 298 21.02 -6.31 -7.44
C LYS A 298 20.05 -5.14 -7.65
N VAL A 299 18.96 -5.11 -6.90
CA VAL A 299 17.86 -4.17 -7.05
C VAL A 299 17.41 -3.66 -5.69
N CYS A 300 16.80 -2.47 -5.65
CA CYS A 300 16.14 -1.94 -4.46
C CYS A 300 14.95 -2.82 -4.06
N ILE A 301 14.83 -3.14 -2.78
CA ILE A 301 13.74 -3.98 -2.25
C ILE A 301 12.34 -3.36 -2.44
N TYR A 302 12.26 -2.02 -2.49
CA TYR A 302 11.00 -1.31 -2.67
C TYR A 302 10.62 -1.18 -4.14
N CYS A 303 11.40 -0.45 -4.94
CA CYS A 303 10.99 -0.17 -6.33
C CYS A 303 11.46 -1.21 -7.36
N GLY A 304 12.32 -2.17 -6.97
CA GLY A 304 12.90 -3.13 -7.91
C GLY A 304 13.88 -2.52 -8.93
N ARG A 305 14.20 -1.22 -8.83
CA ARG A 305 15.15 -0.56 -9.74
C ARG A 305 16.58 -1.09 -9.50
N PRO A 306 17.36 -1.35 -10.57
CA PRO A 306 18.77 -1.74 -10.45
C PRO A 306 19.63 -0.66 -9.79
N PHE A 307 20.56 -1.06 -8.91
CA PHE A 307 21.47 -0.09 -8.27
C PHE A 307 22.39 0.62 -9.26
N ALA A 308 22.67 0.01 -10.41
CA ALA A 308 23.42 0.65 -11.48
C ALA A 308 22.73 1.93 -12.00
N GLU A 309 21.40 2.03 -11.93
CA GLU A 309 20.66 3.24 -12.32
C GLU A 309 20.56 4.26 -11.19
N LEU A 310 20.55 3.79 -9.93
CA LEU A 310 20.36 4.64 -8.74
C LEU A 310 21.66 5.30 -8.24
N LEU A 311 22.82 4.78 -8.67
CA LEU A 311 24.14 5.26 -8.28
C LEU A 311 24.78 6.21 -9.31
N LEU A 312 24.14 6.41 -10.47
CA LEU A 312 24.53 7.41 -11.48
C LEU A 312 24.01 8.81 -11.10
#